data_AF-A0A2E0S7Q4-F1
#
_entry.id   AF-A0A2E0S7Q4-F1
#
_cell.length_a   1.000
_cell.length_b   1.000
_cell.length_c   1.000
_cell.angle_alpha   90.00
_cell.angle_beta   90.00
_cell.angle_gamma   90.00
#
_symmetry.space_group_name_H-M   'P 1'
#
loop_
_entity.id
_entity.type
_entity.pdbx_description
1 polymer ?
#
loop_
_entity_poly.entity_id
_entity_poly.type
_entity_poly.pdbx_seq_one_letter_code
_entity_poly.pdbx_strand_id
1 'polypeptide(L)' 'MRCPFCQQDHDRVLDSRASTDGYSIRRRRECL' A
#
# COMPACT_ATOMS: atom_id res chain seq x y z
N MET A 1 5.79 -5.42 -3.37
CA MET A 1 4.57 -5.96 -4.03
C MET A 1 4.55 -5.39 -5.42
N ARG A 2 4.22 -6.20 -6.42
CA ARG A 2 4.21 -5.74 -7.79
C ARG A 2 3.21 -4.61 -8.00
N CYS A 3 3.71 -3.43 -8.34
CA CYS A 3 2.90 -2.23 -8.59
C CYS A 3 2.00 -2.52 -9.82
N PRO A 4 0.66 -2.42 -9.72
CA PRO A 4 -0.23 -2.75 -10.85
C PRO A 4 -0.08 -1.79 -12.03
N PHE A 5 0.56 -0.63 -11.82
CA PHE A 5 0.80 0.38 -12.84
C PHE A 5 2.14 0.16 -13.56
N CYS A 6 3.28 0.19 -12.85
CA CYS A 6 4.61 0.06 -13.47
C CYS A 6 5.16 -1.37 -13.52
N GLN A 7 4.52 -2.33 -12.85
CA GLN A 7 4.94 -3.75 -12.79
C GLN A 7 6.31 -4.03 -12.16
N GLN A 8 6.98 -3.03 -11.57
CA GLN A 8 8.12 -3.22 -10.67
C GLN A 8 7.70 -3.78 -9.32
N ASP A 9 8.61 -4.53 -8.68
CA ASP A 9 8.43 -5.08 -7.33
C ASP A 9 8.87 -4.15 -6.20
N HIS A 10 9.22 -2.90 -6.53
CA HIS A 10 9.71 -1.90 -5.59
C HIS A 10 8.61 -0.87 -5.29
N ASP A 11 8.07 -0.94 -4.09
CA ASP A 11 7.11 0.01 -3.55
C ASP A 11 7.44 0.38 -2.10
N ARG A 12 7.19 1.64 -1.72
CA ARG A 12 7.37 2.13 -0.36
C ARG A 12 6.03 2.40 0.28
N VAL A 13 5.86 1.95 1.53
CA VAL A 13 4.68 2.30 2.34
C VAL A 13 4.82 3.73 2.82
N LEU A 14 3.88 4.59 2.44
CA LEU A 14 3.82 5.99 2.85
C LEU A 14 2.99 6.20 4.12
N ASP A 15 1.83 5.55 4.19
CA ASP A 15 0.86 5.75 5.26
C ASP A 15 0.06 4.47 5.51
N SER A 16 -0.29 4.22 6.77
CA SER A 16 -1.07 3.06 7.22
C SER A 16 -2.22 3.53 8.09
N ARG A 17 -3.46 3.28 7.65
CA ARG A 17 -4.68 3.64 8.38
C ARG A 17 -5.47 2.39 8.71
N ALA A 18 -5.90 2.26 9.97
CA ALA A 18 -6.86 1.25 10.36
C ALA A 18 -8.24 1.62 9.82
N SER A 19 -8.98 0.65 9.31
CA SER A 19 -10.39 0.85 8.98
C SER A 19 -11.22 0.91 10.27
N THR A 20 -12.33 1.62 10.26
CA THR A 20 -13.18 1.88 11.45
C THR A 20 -13.74 0.60 12.07
N ASP A 21 -13.92 -0.42 11.26
CA ASP A 21 -14.35 -1.78 11.60
C ASP A 21 -13.26 -2.62 12.27
N GLY A 22 -11.99 -2.18 12.26
CA GLY A 22 -10.86 -2.85 12.93
C GLY A 22 -10.37 -4.14 12.25
N TYR A 23 -11.11 -4.68 11.26
CA TYR A 23 -10.75 -5.91 10.57
C TYR A 23 -9.78 -5.72 9.40
N SER A 24 -9.51 -4.47 9.01
CA SER A 24 -8.65 -4.19 7.87
C SER A 24 -7.75 -2.98 8.09
N ILE A 25 -6.57 -3.01 7.46
CA ILE A 25 -5.61 -1.90 7.43
C ILE A 25 -5.40 -1.50 5.98
N ARG A 26 -5.67 -0.23 5.68
CA ARG A 26 -5.40 0.37 4.37
C ARG A 26 -4.01 0.97 4.37
N ARG A 27 -3.15 0.51 3.45
CA ARG A 27 -1.79 1.03 3.29
C ARG A 27 -1.67 1.80 1.98
N ARG A 28 -1.31 3.08 2.05
CA ARG A 28 -0.95 3.88 0.88
C ARG A 28 0.52 3.60 0.54
N ARG A 29 0.80 3.34 -0.73
CA ARG A 29 2.13 3.02 -1.25
C ARG A 29 2.49 3.94 -2.41
N GLU A 30 3.77 4.26 -2.54
CA GLU A 30 4.35 4.88 -3.74
C GLU A 30 5.23 3.86 -4.46
N CYS A 31 5.23 3.90 -5.79
CA CYS A 31 6.18 3.10 -6.58
C CYS A 31 7.52 3.86 -6.60
N LEU A 32 8.62 3.12 -6.38
CA LEU A 32 9.99 3.67 -6.31
C LEU A 32 10.71 3.55 -7.66
#